data_AF-A0A141RAL3-F1
#
_entry.id   AF-A0A141RAL3-F1
#
_cell.length_a   1.000
_cell.length_b   1.000
_cell.length_c   1.000
_cell.angle_alpha   90.00
_cell.angle_beta   90.00
_cell.angle_gamma   90.00
#
_symmetry.space_group_name_H-M   'P 1'
#
loop_
_entity.id
_entity.type
_entity.pdbx_description
1 polymer ?
#
loop_
_entity_poly.entity_id
_entity_poly.type
_entity_poly.pdbx_seq_one_letter_code
_entity_poly.pdbx_strand_id
1 'polypeptide(L)'
;MGSHYYISQPTPLAALPLQVPDEVKSSSDLLRFYQNWQPQWKPGTTRLYANASIGLFGALAVKPSGMGYEQAMTTRVLKPLKLDHTWINVPKAEEAHYAWGYRDGKAVRVSPGMLDAQAYGVKTNVQDMANWVMANMAPEKVADASLKQGI
;
A
#
# COMPACT_ATOMS: atom_id res chain seq x y z
N MET A 1 -1.63 15.36 30.21
CA MET A 1 -0.78 15.36 29.00
C MET A 1 -1.28 14.26 28.09
N GLY A 2 -2.12 14.62 27.12
CA GLY A 2 -2.74 13.66 26.19
C GLY A 2 -1.79 13.40 25.02
N SER A 3 -1.39 12.15 24.85
CA SER A 3 -0.65 11.67 23.69
C SER A 3 -1.58 11.65 22.47
N HIS A 4 -1.50 12.70 21.66
CA HIS A 4 -2.06 12.69 20.31
C HIS A 4 -1.16 11.81 19.42
N TYR A 5 -1.57 10.56 19.23
CA TYR A 5 -0.96 9.68 18.24
C TYR A 5 -1.38 10.15 16.84
N TYR A 6 -0.58 11.03 16.24
CA TYR A 6 -0.65 11.26 14.80
C TYR A 6 0.08 10.11 14.12
N ILE A 7 -0.67 9.22 13.47
CA ILE A 7 -0.11 8.35 12.43
C ILE A 7 0.39 9.30 11.33
N SER A 8 1.70 9.55 11.29
CA SER A 8 2.33 10.39 10.27
C SER A 8 2.30 9.64 8.94
N GLN A 9 1.18 9.74 8.23
CA GLN A 9 1.19 9.52 6.79
C GLN A 9 2.24 10.47 6.20
N PRO A 10 3.18 10.01 5.35
CA PRO A 10 4.06 10.93 4.64
C PRO A 10 3.18 11.99 3.96
N THR A 11 3.47 13.26 4.23
CA THR A 11 2.77 14.42 3.66
C THR A 11 2.59 14.20 2.16
N PRO A 12 1.38 14.34 1.59
CA PRO A 12 1.17 14.02 0.19
C PRO A 12 2.16 14.81 -0.68
N LEU A 13 2.90 14.04 -1.49
CA LEU A 13 3.86 14.54 -2.45
C LEU A 13 3.06 15.20 -3.57
N ALA A 14 2.75 16.48 -3.36
CA ALA A 14 2.01 17.29 -4.30
C ALA A 14 0.55 16.81 -4.51
N ALA A 15 -0.29 17.70 -5.06
CA ALA A 15 -1.73 17.55 -5.25
C ALA A 15 -2.17 16.47 -6.27
N LEU A 16 -1.55 15.28 -6.25
CA LEU A 16 -1.78 14.19 -7.19
C LEU A 16 -3.24 13.72 -7.21
N PRO A 17 -3.74 13.16 -8.33
CA PRO A 17 -5.12 12.72 -8.43
C PRO A 17 -5.41 11.50 -7.55
N LEU A 18 -6.69 11.32 -7.23
CA LEU A 18 -7.18 10.20 -6.43
C LEU A 18 -6.72 8.83 -6.98
N GLN A 19 -6.79 8.64 -8.29
CA GLN A 19 -6.39 7.42 -9.00
C GLN A 19 -5.36 7.73 -10.08
N VAL A 20 -4.53 6.74 -10.39
CA VAL A 20 -3.79 6.74 -11.65
C VAL A 20 -4.82 6.54 -12.78
N PRO A 21 -4.77 7.31 -13.89
CA PRO A 21 -5.69 7.13 -15.01
C PRO A 21 -5.64 5.72 -15.61
N ASP A 22 -6.79 5.23 -16.07
CA ASP A 22 -6.92 3.86 -16.55
C ASP A 22 -6.03 3.57 -17.77
N GLU A 23 -5.70 4.57 -18.59
CA GLU A 23 -4.85 4.42 -19.78
C GLU A 23 -3.38 4.18 -19.44
N VAL A 24 -2.97 4.43 -18.19
CA VAL A 24 -1.59 4.23 -17.74
C VAL A 24 -1.40 2.74 -17.42
N LYS A 25 -0.78 1.99 -18.35
CA LYS A 25 -0.63 0.53 -18.24
C LYS A 25 0.82 0.05 -18.16
N SER A 26 1.80 0.94 -18.35
CA SER A 26 3.22 0.59 -18.34
C SER A 26 4.06 1.55 -17.48
N SER A 27 5.29 1.15 -17.16
CA SER A 27 6.26 2.02 -16.48
C SER A 27 6.56 3.30 -17.26
N SER A 28 6.58 3.25 -18.60
CA SER A 28 6.78 4.43 -19.44
C SER A 28 5.57 5.37 -19.42
N ASP A 29 4.35 4.83 -19.38
CA ASP A 29 3.14 5.65 -19.27
C ASP A 29 3.10 6.31 -17.90
N LEU A 30 3.46 5.57 -16.85
CA LEU A 30 3.47 6.09 -15.49
C LEU A 30 4.50 7.21 -15.32
N LEU A 31 5.69 7.06 -15.91
CA LEU A 31 6.68 8.13 -15.97
C LEU A 31 6.12 9.37 -16.68
N ARG A 32 5.51 9.18 -17.85
CA ARG A 32 4.92 10.26 -18.64
C ARG A 32 3.78 10.97 -17.90
N PHE A 33 2.94 10.20 -17.21
CA PHE A 33 1.87 10.71 -16.34
C PHE A 33 2.44 11.64 -15.27
N TYR A 34 3.45 11.21 -14.50
CA TYR A 34 4.05 12.05 -13.47
C TYR A 34 4.82 13.25 -14.03
N GLN A 35 5.50 13.11 -15.18
CA GLN A 35 6.22 14.23 -15.82
C GLN A 35 5.29 15.33 -16.32
N ASN A 36 4.09 14.96 -16.79
CA ASN A 36 3.12 15.91 -17.33
C ASN A 36 2.15 16.45 -16.27
N TRP A 37 2.15 15.88 -15.07
CA TRP A 37 1.24 16.29 -14.01
C TRP A 37 1.60 17.69 -13.47
N GLN A 38 0.58 18.54 -13.35
CA GLN A 38 0.73 19.92 -12.87
C GLN A 38 0.01 20.10 -11.51
N PRO A 39 0.72 20.52 -10.45
CA PRO A 39 0.12 20.75 -9.14
C PRO A 39 -0.90 21.89 -9.13
N GLN A 40 -2.07 21.65 -8.55
CA GLN A 40 -3.04 22.71 -8.22
C GLN A 40 -2.61 23.56 -7.02
N TRP A 41 -1.85 22.97 -6.09
CA TRP A 41 -1.35 23.64 -4.89
C TRP A 41 0.15 23.41 -4.71
N LYS A 42 0.82 24.34 -4.03
CA LYS A 42 2.23 24.19 -3.66
C LYS A 42 2.44 22.93 -2.81
N PRO A 43 3.58 22.22 -2.95
CA PRO A 43 3.89 21.09 -2.08
C PRO A 43 3.83 21.48 -0.60
N GLY A 44 3.25 20.62 0.23
CA GLY A 44 3.15 20.81 1.68
C GLY A 44 2.06 21.79 2.15
N THR A 45 1.27 22.40 1.26
CA THR A 45 0.23 23.36 1.68
C THR A 45 -1.17 22.77 1.75
N THR A 46 -1.43 21.68 1.03
CA THR A 46 -2.76 21.05 0.96
C THR A 46 -2.63 19.54 1.03
N ARG A 47 -3.44 18.90 1.88
CA ARG A 47 -3.55 17.44 1.96
C ARG A 47 -4.71 16.97 1.08
N LEU A 48 -4.41 16.17 0.06
CA LEU A 48 -5.37 15.44 -0.75
C LEU A 48 -5.06 13.94 -0.66
N TYR A 49 -6.09 13.13 -0.41
CA TYR A 49 -5.92 11.67 -0.45
C TYR A 49 -5.77 11.21 -1.91
N ALA A 50 -4.71 10.44 -2.19
CA ALA A 50 -4.35 10.09 -3.56
C ALA A 50 -3.60 8.75 -3.63
N ASN A 51 -4.16 7.76 -4.34
CA ASN A 51 -3.49 6.50 -4.65
C ASN A 51 -2.24 6.73 -5.52
N ALA A 52 -2.29 7.70 -6.44
CA ALA A 52 -1.12 8.10 -7.23
C ALA A 52 0.02 8.64 -6.34
N SER A 53 -0.29 9.30 -5.21
CA SER A 53 0.75 9.79 -4.30
C SER A 53 1.37 8.64 -3.49
N ILE A 54 0.57 7.92 -2.70
CA ILE A 54 1.10 6.88 -1.81
C ILE A 54 1.65 5.68 -2.61
N GLY A 55 1.06 5.40 -3.77
CA GLY A 55 1.53 4.38 -4.69
C GLY A 55 2.92 4.69 -5.23
N LEU A 56 3.17 5.92 -5.66
CA LEU A 56 4.50 6.34 -6.11
C LEU A 56 5.52 6.28 -4.97
N PHE A 57 5.14 6.73 -3.78
CA PHE A 57 5.98 6.61 -2.60
C PHE A 57 6.41 5.16 -2.35
N GLY A 58 5.48 4.22 -2.32
CA GLY A 58 5.78 2.80 -2.12
C GLY A 58 6.71 2.23 -3.20
N ALA A 59 6.48 2.59 -4.47
CA ALA A 59 7.30 2.14 -5.59
C ALA A 59 8.74 2.68 -5.53
N LEU A 60 8.93 3.93 -5.05
CA LEU A 60 10.26 4.53 -4.90
C LEU A 60 10.98 4.06 -3.63
N ALA A 61 10.24 3.86 -2.52
CA ALA A 61 10.81 3.47 -1.22
C ALA A 61 11.58 2.14 -1.27
N VAL A 62 11.16 1.22 -2.14
CA VAL A 62 11.81 -0.10 -2.26
C VAL A 62 13.00 -0.09 -3.23
N LYS A 63 13.15 0.93 -4.09
CA LYS A 63 14.22 0.95 -5.13
C LYS A 63 15.64 0.77 -4.57
N PRO A 64 16.06 1.41 -3.45
CA PRO A 64 17.41 1.24 -2.93
C PRO A 64 17.73 -0.20 -2.50
N SER A 65 16.71 -1.03 -2.24
CA SER A 65 16.90 -2.43 -1.86
C SER A 65 17.12 -3.37 -3.03
N GLY A 66 16.84 -2.94 -4.27
CA GLY A 66 16.79 -3.83 -5.44
C GLY A 66 15.62 -4.81 -5.46
N MET A 67 14.76 -4.84 -4.43
CA MET A 67 13.58 -5.71 -4.37
C MET A 67 12.40 -5.12 -5.12
N GLY A 68 11.56 -6.00 -5.68
CA GLY A 68 10.20 -5.63 -6.08
C GLY A 68 9.34 -5.28 -4.85
N TYR A 69 8.31 -4.46 -5.03
CA TYR A 69 7.46 -4.01 -3.90
C TYR A 69 6.82 -5.17 -3.12
N GLU A 70 6.24 -6.14 -3.82
CA GLU A 70 5.65 -7.34 -3.18
C GLU A 70 6.70 -8.12 -2.38
N GLN A 71 7.89 -8.32 -2.94
CA GLN A 71 8.97 -9.02 -2.24
C GLN A 71 9.39 -8.26 -0.97
N ALA A 72 9.54 -6.93 -1.06
CA ALA A 72 9.88 -6.09 0.07
C ALA A 72 8.80 -6.13 1.16
N MET A 73 7.52 -5.97 0.79
CA MET A 73 6.39 -6.06 1.72
C MET A 73 6.35 -7.42 2.42
N THR A 74 6.43 -8.50 1.67
CA THR A 74 6.42 -9.87 2.22
C THR A 74 7.59 -10.11 3.16
N THR A 75 8.80 -9.70 2.77
CA THR A 75 10.02 -10.00 3.52
C THR A 75 10.18 -9.14 4.76
N ARG A 76 9.83 -7.86 4.67
CA ARG A 76 10.13 -6.86 5.71
C ARG A 76 8.98 -6.55 6.63
N VAL A 77 7.74 -6.86 6.23
CA VAL A 77 6.54 -6.53 7.01
C VAL A 77 5.74 -7.79 7.32
N LEU A 78 5.29 -8.52 6.30
CA LEU A 78 4.33 -9.62 6.51
C LEU A 78 4.96 -10.79 7.28
N LYS A 79 6.12 -11.29 6.84
CA LYS A 79 6.83 -12.39 7.51
C LYS A 79 7.26 -12.06 8.94
N PRO A 80 7.89 -10.91 9.23
CA PRO A 80 8.26 -10.56 10.61
C PRO A 80 7.07 -10.44 11.57
N LEU A 81 5.90 -10.04 11.05
CA LEU A 81 4.66 -9.95 11.83
C LEU A 81 3.83 -11.24 11.83
N LYS A 82 4.31 -12.30 11.18
CA LYS A 82 3.61 -13.59 11.04
C LYS A 82 2.21 -13.44 10.44
N LEU A 83 2.11 -12.60 9.40
CA LEU A 83 0.90 -12.41 8.60
C LEU A 83 0.91 -13.40 7.44
N ASP A 84 0.77 -14.69 7.79
CA ASP A 84 1.01 -15.81 6.87
C ASP A 84 -0.11 -16.01 5.82
N HIS A 85 -1.24 -15.32 5.96
CA HIS A 85 -2.38 -15.33 5.04
C HIS A 85 -2.70 -13.93 4.52
N THR A 86 -1.66 -13.14 4.29
CA THR A 86 -1.73 -11.79 3.75
C THR A 86 -0.90 -11.70 2.46
N TRP A 87 -1.51 -11.20 1.38
CA TRP A 87 -0.97 -11.32 0.03
C TRP A 87 -1.18 -10.03 -0.78
N ILE A 88 -0.22 -9.71 -1.66
CA ILE A 88 -0.45 -8.77 -2.77
C ILE A 88 -1.07 -9.56 -3.93
N ASN A 89 -0.36 -10.59 -4.40
CA ASN A 89 -0.87 -11.59 -5.33
C ASN A 89 -1.26 -12.86 -4.57
N VAL A 90 -2.57 -13.19 -4.59
CA VAL A 90 -3.08 -14.39 -3.92
C VAL A 90 -2.56 -15.63 -4.65
N PRO A 91 -1.83 -16.54 -3.98
CA PRO A 91 -1.32 -17.75 -4.62
C PRO A 91 -2.44 -18.75 -4.91
N LYS A 92 -2.21 -19.64 -5.88
CA LYS A 92 -3.20 -20.65 -6.30
C LYS A 92 -3.73 -21.51 -5.14
N ALA A 93 -2.88 -21.82 -4.17
CA ALA A 93 -3.25 -22.60 -2.98
C ALA A 93 -4.29 -21.88 -2.09
N GLU A 94 -4.37 -20.55 -2.16
CA GLU A 94 -5.26 -19.71 -1.37
C GLU A 94 -6.50 -19.23 -2.14
N GLU A 95 -6.61 -19.57 -3.44
CA GLU A 95 -7.71 -19.10 -4.29
C GLU A 95 -9.10 -19.51 -3.76
N ALA A 96 -9.18 -20.67 -3.10
CA ALA A 96 -10.40 -21.17 -2.46
C ALA A 96 -10.83 -20.35 -1.23
N HIS A 97 -9.88 -19.65 -0.59
CA HIS A 97 -10.12 -18.78 0.57
C HIS A 97 -10.29 -17.31 0.17
N TYR A 98 -9.98 -16.96 -1.08
CA TYR A 98 -10.16 -15.60 -1.58
C TYR A 98 -11.63 -15.34 -1.94
N ALA A 99 -12.34 -14.67 -1.03
CA ALA A 99 -13.72 -14.29 -1.21
C ALA A 99 -13.97 -13.47 -2.49
N TRP A 100 -15.17 -13.59 -3.04
CA TRP A 100 -15.68 -12.69 -4.06
C TRP A 100 -16.24 -11.42 -3.41
N GLY A 101 -15.89 -10.26 -3.96
CA GLY A 101 -16.68 -9.05 -3.74
C GLY A 101 -17.95 -9.11 -4.58
N TYR A 102 -18.97 -8.36 -4.20
CA TYR A 102 -20.20 -8.24 -4.99
C TYR A 102 -20.50 -6.78 -5.26
N ARG A 103 -20.68 -6.44 -6.53
CA ARG A 103 -21.08 -5.11 -7.01
C ARG A 103 -22.19 -5.30 -8.03
N ASP A 104 -23.33 -4.63 -7.81
CA ASP A 104 -24.52 -4.74 -8.66
C ASP A 104 -24.96 -6.20 -8.90
N GLY A 105 -24.89 -7.02 -7.85
CA GLY A 105 -25.22 -8.45 -7.87
C GLY A 105 -24.20 -9.33 -8.61
N LYS A 106 -23.11 -8.78 -9.12
CA LYS A 106 -22.08 -9.53 -9.85
C LYS A 106 -20.87 -9.79 -8.95
N ALA A 107 -20.38 -11.02 -8.98
CA ALA A 107 -19.13 -11.41 -8.34
C ALA A 107 -17.95 -10.72 -9.04
N VAL A 108 -17.12 -10.04 -8.26
CA VAL A 108 -15.96 -9.28 -8.75
C VAL A 108 -14.74 -9.48 -7.85
N ARG A 109 -13.56 -9.42 -8.45
CA ARG A 109 -12.27 -9.23 -7.78
C ARG A 109 -11.62 -7.98 -8.36
N VAL A 110 -10.69 -7.40 -7.61
CA VAL A 110 -9.99 -6.17 -8.05
C VAL A 110 -9.30 -6.40 -9.39
N SER A 111 -9.47 -5.45 -10.32
CA SER A 111 -8.78 -5.47 -11.61
C SER A 111 -7.35 -4.93 -11.46
N PRO A 112 -6.38 -5.43 -12.23
CA PRO A 112 -5.02 -4.90 -12.21
C PRO A 112 -4.96 -3.43 -12.62
N GLY A 113 -4.09 -2.67 -11.97
CA GLY A 113 -3.86 -1.26 -12.26
C GLY A 113 -2.44 -0.83 -11.89
N MET A 114 -1.92 0.20 -12.55
CA MET A 114 -0.60 0.71 -12.17
C MET A 114 -0.64 1.22 -10.73
N LEU A 115 0.34 0.78 -9.94
CA LEU A 115 0.48 1.05 -8.51
C LEU A 115 -0.60 0.41 -7.61
N ASP A 116 -1.31 -0.61 -8.09
CA ASP A 116 -2.33 -1.32 -7.31
C ASP A 116 -1.74 -1.94 -6.03
N ALA A 117 -0.65 -2.69 -6.13
CA ALA A 117 0.04 -3.33 -5.01
C ALA A 117 0.37 -2.34 -3.88
N GLN A 118 0.80 -1.13 -4.25
CA GLN A 118 1.25 -0.10 -3.33
C GLN A 118 0.09 0.69 -2.69
N ALA A 119 -1.05 0.80 -3.37
CA ALA A 119 -2.14 1.68 -2.95
C ALA A 119 -3.37 0.94 -2.39
N TYR A 120 -3.72 -0.22 -2.95
CA TYR A 120 -4.96 -0.93 -2.60
C TYR A 120 -4.89 -2.46 -2.83
N GLY A 121 -3.68 -3.01 -2.99
CA GLY A 121 -3.49 -4.36 -3.51
C GLY A 121 -3.41 -5.46 -2.46
N VAL A 122 -3.52 -5.18 -1.16
CA VAL A 122 -3.42 -6.20 -0.10
C VAL A 122 -4.73 -6.97 0.07
N LYS A 123 -4.65 -8.29 0.21
CA LYS A 123 -5.72 -9.21 0.56
C LYS A 123 -5.28 -9.94 1.83
N THR A 124 -6.17 -10.06 2.81
CA THR A 124 -5.83 -10.63 4.12
C THR A 124 -7.05 -11.30 4.73
N ASN A 125 -6.84 -12.14 5.75
CA ASN A 125 -7.90 -12.66 6.58
C ASN A 125 -8.07 -11.81 7.87
N VAL A 126 -9.10 -12.12 8.66
CA VAL A 126 -9.38 -11.38 9.90
C VAL A 126 -8.33 -11.60 10.99
N GLN A 127 -7.70 -12.78 11.04
CA GLN A 127 -6.71 -13.11 12.05
C GLN A 127 -5.42 -12.32 11.86
N ASP A 128 -4.92 -12.26 10.62
CA ASP A 128 -3.76 -11.46 10.24
C ASP A 128 -4.04 -9.97 10.41
N MET A 129 -5.23 -9.49 10.04
CA MET A 129 -5.59 -8.10 10.28
C MET A 129 -5.62 -7.76 11.78
N ALA A 130 -6.08 -8.67 12.64
CA ALA A 130 -6.00 -8.49 14.08
C ALA A 130 -4.55 -8.45 14.58
N ASN A 131 -3.68 -9.32 14.06
CA ASN A 131 -2.24 -9.30 14.36
C ASN A 131 -1.59 -7.99 13.92
N TRP A 132 -1.95 -7.48 12.75
CA TRP A 132 -1.50 -6.18 12.24
C TRP A 132 -1.91 -5.04 13.18
N VAL A 133 -3.16 -5.00 13.64
CA VAL A 133 -3.64 -4.00 14.61
C VAL A 133 -2.86 -4.10 15.92
N MET A 134 -2.67 -5.31 16.46
CA MET A 134 -1.91 -5.51 17.69
C MET A 134 -0.46 -5.05 17.55
N ALA A 135 0.19 -5.30 16.41
CA ALA A 135 1.55 -4.83 16.15
C ALA A 135 1.64 -3.30 16.14
N ASN A 136 0.65 -2.61 15.57
CA ASN A 136 0.61 -1.14 15.54
C ASN A 136 0.20 -0.52 16.89
N MET A 137 -0.57 -1.23 17.72
CA MET A 137 -0.94 -0.76 19.07
C MET A 137 0.17 -0.95 20.10
N ALA A 138 1.05 -1.93 19.89
CA ALA A 138 2.13 -2.30 20.80
C ALA A 138 3.43 -2.58 20.02
N PRO A 139 3.97 -1.58 19.29
CA PRO A 139 5.13 -1.75 18.41
C PRO A 139 6.39 -2.21 19.16
N GLU A 140 6.50 -1.91 20.47
CA GLU A 140 7.58 -2.37 21.32
C GLU A 140 7.73 -3.90 21.37
N LYS A 141 6.64 -4.64 21.08
CA LYS A 141 6.60 -6.11 21.05
C LYS A 141 7.08 -6.72 19.72
N VAL A 142 7.27 -5.91 18.68
CA VAL A 142 7.78 -6.40 17.39
C VAL A 142 9.26 -6.77 17.53
N ALA A 143 9.64 -7.95 17.06
CA ALA A 143 11.00 -8.46 17.24
C ALA A 143 12.00 -7.79 16.29
N ASP A 144 11.60 -7.54 15.04
CA ASP A 144 12.46 -6.88 14.05
C ASP A 144 12.65 -5.40 14.41
N ALA A 145 13.91 -5.01 14.64
CA ALA A 145 14.25 -3.67 15.11
C ALA A 145 13.95 -2.58 14.07
N SER A 146 14.12 -2.88 12.78
CA SER A 146 13.87 -1.92 11.70
C SER A 146 12.37 -1.72 11.48
N LEU A 147 11.60 -2.81 11.52
CA LEU A 147 10.15 -2.76 11.41
C LEU A 147 9.55 -2.03 12.60
N LYS A 148 10.01 -2.30 13.82
CA LYS A 148 9.58 -1.61 15.05
C LYS A 148 9.72 -0.09 14.98
N GLN A 149 10.72 0.43 14.26
CA GLN A 149 10.88 1.87 14.09
C GLN A 149 9.91 2.47 13.05
N GLY A 150 9.37 1.61 12.17
CA GLY A 150 8.47 2.00 11.09
C GLY A 150 6.98 1.83 11.38
N ILE A 151 6.62 1.28 12.55
CA ILE A 151 5.23 1.12 13.03
C ILE A 151 5.07 1.77 14.41
#